data_AF-C5A6F2-F1
#
_entry.id   AF-C5A6F2-F1
#
_cell.length_a   1.000
_cell.length_b   1.000
_cell.length_c   1.000
_cell.angle_alpha   90.00
_cell.angle_beta   90.00
_cell.angle_gamma   90.00
#
_symmetry.space_group_name_H-M   'P 1'
#
loop_
_entity.id
_entity.type
_entity.pdbx_description
1 polymer ?
#
loop_
_entity_poly.entity_id
_entity_poly.type
_entity_poly.pdbx_seq_one_letter_code
_entity_poly.pdbx_strand_id
1 'polypeptide(L)'
;MRYSRIAVKLFEREGEDVFYDPAYHGRTLKVFGMEAFPDKALGYLAGEYHKKGYSRIIFDTKGSFDGVGFDTVLKIRDTQPSGLDPVKMAEKGYFDFYTAATIVQTIYGLDRALTETLYSDILAGKVESVPEALKAGQKYSEVIAESYTAIDQLLYSGEVPELGQNILVDFGDAHSITLVGNAFLILAAAVEKRKKVMVGLNDAAVLTYTTAGGAGLPLLTKPALKRATVIASEYAPDSLLNISGPVLLLYHDPDVQSMIYEANGVPPGPMRRHVLKGQGAFIYRTPETINVELGELHI
;
A
#
# COMPACT_ATOMS: atom_id res chain seq x y z
N MET A 1 29.47 -3.82 -8.11
CA MET A 1 28.24 -3.81 -8.95
C MET A 1 27.99 -2.36 -9.39
N ARG A 2 27.58 -2.09 -10.64
CA ARG A 2 27.13 -0.72 -11.00
C ARG A 2 25.67 -0.58 -10.58
N TYR A 3 25.40 0.21 -9.54
CA TYR A 3 24.04 0.48 -9.09
C TYR A 3 23.21 1.14 -10.20
N SER A 4 21.92 0.84 -10.24
CA SER A 4 21.00 1.53 -11.13
C SER A 4 20.78 2.97 -10.62
N ARG A 5 20.26 3.84 -11.49
CA ARG A 5 19.94 5.23 -11.13
C ARG A 5 18.89 5.35 -10.00
N ILE A 6 18.17 4.27 -9.73
CA ILE A 6 17.07 4.24 -8.76
C ILE A 6 17.47 3.62 -7.42
N ALA A 7 18.73 3.19 -7.28
CA ALA A 7 19.25 2.71 -6.00
C ALA A 7 19.26 3.82 -4.94
N VAL A 8 18.89 3.47 -3.72
CA VAL A 8 18.84 4.36 -2.56
C VAL A 8 19.71 3.77 -1.45
N LYS A 9 20.55 4.59 -0.82
CA LYS A 9 21.38 4.17 0.33
C LYS A 9 20.44 3.80 1.49
N LEU A 10 20.72 2.73 2.23
CA LEU A 10 19.97 2.34 3.42
C LEU A 10 20.73 2.73 4.68
N PHE A 11 22.01 2.35 4.75
CA PHE A 11 22.88 2.55 5.91
C PHE A 11 24.35 2.35 5.51
N GLU A 12 25.25 2.51 6.47
CA GLU A 12 26.68 2.26 6.33
C GLU A 12 27.10 1.04 7.17
N ARG A 13 27.95 0.18 6.60
CA ARG A 13 28.55 -0.99 7.24
C ARG A 13 30.07 -0.91 7.09
N GLU A 14 30.78 -0.70 8.19
CA GLU A 14 32.26 -0.71 8.21
C GLU A 14 32.90 0.23 7.17
N GLY A 15 32.29 1.39 6.91
CA GLY A 15 32.75 2.33 5.88
C GLY A 15 32.22 2.08 4.47
N GLU A 16 31.41 1.04 4.26
CA GLU A 16 30.77 0.70 2.98
C GLU A 16 29.27 1.06 2.99
N ASP A 17 28.82 1.72 1.93
CA ASP A 17 27.41 2.04 1.74
C ASP A 17 26.60 0.80 1.32
N VAL A 18 25.54 0.50 2.06
CA VAL A 18 24.55 -0.51 1.70
C VAL A 18 23.39 0.14 0.96
N PHE A 19 22.98 -0.43 -0.18
CA PHE A 19 21.94 0.14 -1.03
C PHE A 19 20.77 -0.81 -1.25
N TYR A 20 19.56 -0.27 -1.30
CA TYR A 20 18.42 -0.92 -1.91
C TYR A 20 18.30 -0.48 -3.38
N ASP A 21 18.39 -1.45 -4.30
CA ASP A 21 18.13 -1.23 -5.72
C ASP A 21 16.90 -2.03 -6.17
N PRO A 22 15.75 -1.39 -6.46
CA PRO A 22 14.55 -2.08 -6.91
C PRO A 22 14.71 -2.88 -8.20
N ALA A 23 15.73 -2.60 -9.01
CA ALA A 23 16.02 -3.35 -10.21
C ALA A 23 16.68 -4.70 -9.93
N TYR A 24 17.47 -4.81 -8.85
CA TYR A 24 18.24 -6.00 -8.52
C TYR A 24 17.66 -6.79 -7.35
N HIS A 25 17.20 -6.10 -6.30
CA HIS A 25 16.71 -6.75 -5.09
C HIS A 25 15.23 -7.11 -5.16
N GLY A 26 14.48 -6.47 -6.06
CA GLY A 26 13.03 -6.62 -6.18
C GLY A 26 12.31 -5.31 -5.91
N ARG A 27 11.13 -5.14 -6.51
CA ARG A 27 10.42 -3.85 -6.59
C ARG A 27 9.70 -3.42 -5.31
N THR A 28 9.64 -4.29 -4.32
CA THR A 28 8.92 -4.09 -3.07
C THR A 28 9.87 -4.29 -1.90
N LEU A 29 10.22 -3.22 -1.19
CA LEU A 29 10.99 -3.28 0.05
C LEU A 29 10.03 -3.37 1.24
N LYS A 30 10.17 -4.39 2.05
CA LYS A 30 9.46 -4.51 3.34
C LYS A 30 10.34 -3.90 4.43
N VAL A 31 9.79 -3.04 5.27
CA VAL A 31 10.47 -2.36 6.36
C VAL A 31 9.73 -2.67 7.65
N PHE A 32 10.40 -3.35 8.58
CA PHE A 32 9.84 -3.72 9.87
C PHE A 32 10.67 -3.11 10.99
N GLY A 33 10.03 -2.47 11.97
CA GLY A 33 10.69 -1.85 13.11
C GLY A 33 9.67 -1.43 14.18
N MET A 34 10.11 -0.85 15.28
CA MET A 34 9.23 -0.29 16.32
C MET A 34 9.51 1.20 16.58
N GLU A 35 8.83 1.83 17.54
CA GLU A 35 9.14 3.19 18.04
C GLU A 35 9.30 4.26 16.93
N ALA A 36 8.38 4.28 15.95
CA ALA A 36 8.37 5.19 14.79
C ALA A 36 9.55 5.06 13.80
N PHE A 37 10.45 4.09 13.96
CA PHE A 37 11.49 3.82 12.97
C PHE A 37 10.95 3.45 11.57
N PRO A 38 9.84 2.69 11.42
CA PRO A 38 9.24 2.43 10.10
C PRO A 38 8.80 3.72 9.39
N ASP A 39 8.15 4.63 10.11
CA ASP A 39 7.68 5.92 9.60
C ASP A 39 8.85 6.78 9.12
N LYS A 40 9.93 6.88 9.91
CA LYS A 40 11.17 7.57 9.55
C LYS A 40 11.83 6.97 8.31
N ALA A 41 11.94 5.65 8.25
CA ALA A 41 12.52 4.96 7.10
C ALA A 41 11.70 5.22 5.82
N LEU A 42 10.37 5.19 5.93
CA LEU A 42 9.49 5.49 4.81
C LEU A 42 9.65 6.94 4.34
N GLY A 43 9.68 7.90 5.27
CA GLY A 43 9.91 9.32 4.96
C GLY A 43 11.26 9.57 4.28
N TYR A 44 12.33 8.96 4.79
CA TYR A 44 13.66 9.02 4.17
C TYR A 44 13.64 8.46 2.73
N LEU A 45 13.10 7.26 2.54
CA LEU A 45 13.03 6.63 1.21
C LEU A 45 12.19 7.47 0.25
N ALA A 46 11.04 7.98 0.69
CA ALA A 46 10.19 8.86 -0.10
C ALA A 46 10.97 10.10 -0.57
N GLY A 47 11.72 10.75 0.34
CA GLY A 47 12.58 11.89 0.01
C GLY A 47 13.66 11.56 -1.02
N GLU A 48 14.35 10.44 -0.87
CA GLU A 48 15.40 10.01 -1.80
C GLU A 48 14.87 9.70 -3.21
N TYR A 49 13.71 9.04 -3.31
CA TYR A 49 13.05 8.82 -4.60
C TYR A 49 12.60 10.14 -5.25
N HIS A 50 12.09 11.08 -4.45
CA HIS A 50 11.68 12.39 -4.96
C HIS A 50 12.86 13.17 -5.55
N LYS A 51 14.02 13.18 -4.88
CA LYS A 51 15.27 13.78 -5.41
C LYS A 51 15.69 13.15 -6.75
N LYS A 52 15.37 11.88 -6.97
CA LYS A 52 15.59 11.15 -8.23
C LYS A 52 14.50 11.38 -9.28
N GLY A 53 13.56 12.28 -9.01
CA GLY A 53 12.47 12.68 -9.91
C GLY A 53 11.33 11.67 -10.01
N TYR A 54 11.13 10.85 -8.98
CA TYR A 54 9.96 9.98 -8.84
C TYR A 54 8.82 10.74 -8.14
N SER A 55 7.60 10.51 -8.60
CA SER A 55 6.40 10.92 -7.86
C SER A 55 6.27 10.07 -6.59
N ARG A 56 5.62 10.61 -5.55
CA ARG A 56 5.41 9.90 -4.27
C ARG A 56 3.93 9.68 -4.01
N ILE A 57 3.54 8.47 -3.66
CA ILE A 57 2.18 8.15 -3.23
C ILE A 57 2.28 7.46 -1.89
N ILE A 58 1.82 8.09 -0.82
CA ILE A 58 1.87 7.52 0.53
C ILE A 58 0.44 7.24 0.99
N PHE A 59 0.19 6.00 1.38
CA PHE A 59 -0.98 5.58 2.13
C PHE A 59 -0.59 5.52 3.59
N ASP A 60 -1.08 6.48 4.37
CA ASP A 60 -0.67 6.70 5.75
C ASP A 60 -1.80 6.33 6.71
N THR A 61 -1.73 5.14 7.29
CA THR A 61 -2.75 4.66 8.23
C THR A 61 -2.63 5.28 9.63
N LYS A 62 -1.49 5.91 9.94
CA LYS A 62 -1.23 6.54 11.25
C LYS A 62 -1.47 8.05 11.26
N GLY A 63 -1.47 8.71 10.10
CA GLY A 63 -1.49 10.17 10.02
C GLY A 63 -0.16 10.82 10.44
N SER A 64 0.96 10.12 10.25
CA SER A 64 2.31 10.55 10.62
C SER A 64 2.91 11.60 9.67
N PHE A 65 2.34 11.83 8.48
CA PHE A 65 2.89 12.74 7.46
C PHE A 65 2.12 14.07 7.37
N ASP A 66 2.82 15.20 7.37
CA ASP A 66 2.25 16.56 7.49
C ASP A 66 1.72 17.19 6.17
N GLY A 67 1.73 16.43 5.08
CA GLY A 67 1.25 16.86 3.75
C GLY A 67 2.19 17.80 2.98
N VAL A 68 3.35 18.17 3.55
CA VAL A 68 4.29 19.08 2.87
C VAL A 68 4.91 18.42 1.63
N GLY A 69 4.80 19.10 0.48
CA GLY A 69 5.35 18.62 -0.80
C GLY A 69 4.49 17.57 -1.50
N PHE A 70 3.21 17.45 -1.12
CA PHE A 70 2.20 16.69 -1.84
C PHE A 70 1.27 17.65 -2.60
N ASP A 71 0.97 17.30 -3.86
CA ASP A 71 0.06 18.09 -4.71
C ASP A 71 -1.40 17.79 -4.34
N THR A 72 -1.65 16.59 -3.82
CA THR A 72 -2.96 16.12 -3.39
C THR A 72 -2.84 15.51 -2.00
N VAL A 73 -3.65 15.99 -1.07
CA VAL A 73 -3.81 15.40 0.27
C VAL A 73 -5.27 14.97 0.43
N LEU A 74 -5.50 13.66 0.50
CA LEU A 74 -6.81 13.07 0.72
C LEU A 74 -6.92 12.67 2.19
N LYS A 75 -7.78 13.35 2.94
CA LYS A 75 -8.08 13.01 4.33
C LYS A 75 -9.33 12.15 4.37
N ILE A 76 -9.17 10.87 4.65
CA ILE A 76 -10.28 9.93 4.75
C ILE A 76 -10.77 9.91 6.19
N ARG A 77 -12.07 10.14 6.39
CA ARG A 77 -12.68 10.28 7.72
C ARG A 77 -14.05 9.63 7.75
N ASP A 78 -14.42 9.05 8.89
CA ASP A 78 -15.68 8.32 9.06
C ASP A 78 -16.93 9.17 8.85
N THR A 79 -16.82 10.50 9.02
CA THR A 79 -17.95 11.43 9.05
C THR A 79 -18.01 12.39 7.87
N GLN A 80 -17.11 12.27 6.88
CA GLN A 80 -17.01 13.22 5.77
C GLN A 80 -17.13 12.54 4.40
N PRO A 81 -17.79 13.19 3.42
CA PRO A 81 -17.78 12.77 2.04
C PRO A 81 -16.35 12.65 1.49
N SER A 82 -16.04 11.55 0.80
CA SER A 82 -14.70 11.31 0.24
C SER A 82 -14.67 11.26 -1.30
N GLY A 83 -15.83 11.12 -1.95
CA GLY A 83 -15.96 11.08 -3.40
C GLY A 83 -15.38 9.82 -4.06
N LEU A 84 -15.05 8.79 -3.27
CA LEU A 84 -14.38 7.57 -3.72
C LEU A 84 -15.38 6.53 -4.22
N ASP A 85 -16.33 6.94 -5.06
CA ASP A 85 -17.24 6.00 -5.72
C ASP A 85 -16.52 5.29 -6.89
N PRO A 86 -16.43 3.95 -6.91
CA PRO A 86 -15.75 3.23 -7.98
C PRO A 86 -16.28 3.55 -9.39
N VAL A 87 -17.58 3.73 -9.57
CA VAL A 87 -18.20 3.98 -10.87
C VAL A 87 -17.84 5.38 -11.35
N LYS A 88 -17.96 6.39 -10.48
CA LYS A 88 -17.57 7.78 -10.81
C LYS A 88 -16.07 7.93 -11.03
N MET A 89 -15.24 7.20 -10.27
CA MET A 89 -13.78 7.17 -10.47
C MET A 89 -13.43 6.58 -11.84
N ALA A 90 -14.15 5.55 -12.29
CA ALA A 90 -13.96 4.99 -13.62
C ALA A 90 -14.41 5.95 -14.73
N GLU A 91 -15.51 6.68 -14.53
CA GLU A 91 -15.97 7.72 -15.45
C GLU A 91 -14.92 8.84 -15.62
N LYS A 92 -14.24 9.22 -14.54
CA LYS A 92 -13.10 10.17 -14.56
C LYS A 92 -11.82 9.59 -15.14
N GLY A 93 -11.80 8.32 -15.51
CA GLY A 93 -10.68 7.67 -16.21
C GLY A 93 -9.55 7.17 -15.30
N TYR A 94 -9.77 7.04 -13.99
CA TYR A 94 -8.77 6.47 -13.09
C TYR A 94 -8.54 4.96 -13.30
N PHE A 95 -9.60 4.26 -13.71
CA PHE A 95 -9.59 2.86 -14.15
C PHE A 95 -10.83 2.60 -15.03
N ASP A 96 -10.95 1.40 -15.58
CA ASP A 96 -12.10 1.05 -16.44
C ASP A 96 -13.33 0.62 -15.62
N PHE A 97 -14.51 0.64 -16.25
CA PHE A 97 -15.77 0.25 -15.59
C PHE A 97 -15.81 -1.20 -15.14
N TYR A 98 -15.02 -2.09 -15.77
CA TYR A 98 -14.91 -3.47 -15.30
C TYR A 98 -14.17 -3.51 -13.95
N THR A 99 -13.08 -2.76 -13.81
CA THR A 99 -12.37 -2.57 -12.55
C THR A 99 -13.31 -2.01 -11.49
N ALA A 100 -14.14 -1.01 -11.82
CA ALA A 100 -15.17 -0.49 -10.91
C ALA A 100 -16.12 -1.60 -10.41
N ALA A 101 -16.67 -2.41 -11.32
CA ALA A 101 -17.55 -3.51 -10.95
C ALA A 101 -16.84 -4.55 -10.08
N THR A 102 -15.57 -4.88 -10.35
CA THR A 102 -14.78 -5.82 -9.51
C THR A 102 -14.41 -5.26 -8.14
N ILE A 103 -14.27 -3.93 -8.00
CA ILE A 103 -14.12 -3.29 -6.69
C ILE A 103 -15.41 -3.45 -5.90
N VAL A 104 -16.58 -3.16 -6.50
CA VAL A 104 -17.89 -3.36 -5.86
C VAL A 104 -18.09 -4.84 -5.49
N GLN A 105 -17.70 -5.76 -6.39
CA GLN A 105 -17.69 -7.19 -6.11
C GLN A 105 -16.87 -7.54 -4.87
N THR A 106 -15.67 -6.98 -4.76
CA THR A 106 -14.74 -7.28 -3.66
C THR A 106 -15.26 -6.72 -2.32
N ILE A 107 -15.85 -5.53 -2.34
CA ILE A 107 -16.38 -4.88 -1.14
C ILE A 107 -17.65 -5.57 -0.64
N TYR A 108 -18.59 -5.88 -1.55
CA TYR A 108 -19.92 -6.39 -1.21
C TYR A 108 -20.11 -7.90 -1.39
N GLY A 109 -19.08 -8.62 -1.85
CA GLY A 109 -19.13 -10.07 -2.02
C GLY A 109 -20.02 -10.54 -3.17
N LEU A 110 -20.11 -9.78 -4.27
CA LEU A 110 -20.88 -10.21 -5.44
C LEU A 110 -20.26 -11.47 -6.04
N ASP A 111 -21.10 -12.36 -6.56
CA ASP A 111 -20.64 -13.44 -7.42
C ASP A 111 -20.35 -12.92 -8.84
N ARG A 112 -19.70 -13.75 -9.67
CA ARG A 112 -19.34 -13.37 -11.03
C ARG A 112 -20.55 -12.96 -11.88
N ALA A 113 -21.68 -13.66 -11.79
CA ALA A 113 -22.83 -13.35 -12.62
C ALA A 113 -23.44 -11.98 -12.23
N LEU A 114 -23.50 -11.68 -10.93
CA LEU A 114 -23.93 -10.40 -10.41
C LEU A 114 -22.96 -9.26 -10.81
N THR A 115 -21.64 -9.50 -10.76
CA THR A 115 -20.65 -8.52 -11.23
C THR A 115 -20.80 -8.20 -12.71
N GLU A 116 -20.97 -9.20 -13.57
CA GLU A 116 -21.15 -8.99 -15.02
C GLU A 116 -22.47 -8.25 -15.31
N THR A 117 -23.50 -8.48 -14.50
CA THR A 117 -24.78 -7.76 -14.60
C THR A 117 -24.62 -6.30 -14.20
N LEU A 118 -23.98 -6.03 -13.05
CA LEU A 118 -23.65 -4.68 -12.61
C LEU A 118 -22.80 -3.94 -13.65
N TYR A 119 -21.76 -4.58 -14.17
CA TYR A 119 -20.92 -4.03 -15.24
C TYR A 119 -21.74 -3.66 -16.49
N SER A 120 -22.67 -4.53 -16.91
CA SER A 120 -23.54 -4.27 -18.05
C SER A 120 -24.48 -3.08 -17.81
N ASP A 121 -25.01 -2.94 -16.59
CA ASP A 121 -25.87 -1.81 -16.22
C ASP A 121 -25.10 -0.48 -16.13
N ILE A 122 -23.85 -0.52 -15.66
CA ILE A 122 -22.94 0.63 -15.70
C ILE A 122 -22.70 1.06 -17.16
N LEU A 123 -22.35 0.12 -18.05
CA LEU A 123 -22.14 0.42 -19.47
C LEU A 123 -23.39 0.96 -20.17
N ALA A 124 -24.57 0.53 -19.72
CA ALA A 124 -25.85 1.00 -20.23
C ALA A 124 -26.29 2.36 -19.66
N GLY A 125 -25.50 2.96 -18.74
CA GLY A 125 -25.84 4.22 -18.07
C GLY A 125 -27.02 4.11 -17.11
N LYS A 126 -27.36 2.90 -16.65
CA LYS A 126 -28.43 2.70 -15.66
C LYS A 126 -27.94 2.87 -14.22
N VAL A 127 -26.63 2.73 -14.02
CA VAL A 127 -25.95 2.86 -12.73
C VAL A 127 -24.76 3.78 -12.93
N GLU A 128 -24.84 4.98 -12.35
CA GLU A 128 -23.76 5.98 -12.41
C GLU A 128 -22.96 6.02 -11.08
N SER A 129 -23.42 5.30 -10.06
CA SER A 129 -22.78 5.25 -8.73
C SER A 129 -23.19 4.01 -7.93
N VAL A 130 -22.44 3.65 -6.91
CA VAL A 130 -22.80 2.55 -5.99
C VAL A 130 -24.13 2.82 -5.24
N PRO A 131 -24.41 4.04 -4.73
CA PRO A 131 -25.72 4.37 -4.18
C PRO A 131 -26.90 4.19 -5.16
N GLU A 132 -26.66 4.33 -6.46
CA GLU A 132 -27.67 4.03 -7.48
C GLU A 132 -27.78 2.54 -7.76
N ALA A 133 -26.65 1.82 -7.78
CA ALA A 133 -26.64 0.36 -7.88
C ALA A 133 -27.48 -0.28 -6.76
N LEU A 134 -27.41 0.28 -5.55
CA LEU A 134 -28.24 -0.12 -4.41
C LEU A 134 -29.75 0.08 -4.65
N LYS A 135 -30.15 1.05 -5.48
CA LYS A 135 -31.55 1.40 -5.76
C LYS A 135 -32.07 0.82 -7.08
N ALA A 136 -31.22 0.15 -7.85
CA ALA A 136 -31.55 -0.33 -9.20
C ALA A 136 -32.59 -1.47 -9.24
N GLY A 137 -32.91 -2.08 -8.09
CA GLY A 137 -33.89 -3.17 -8.00
C GLY A 137 -33.44 -4.46 -8.68
N GLN A 138 -32.14 -4.60 -8.92
CA GLN A 138 -31.53 -5.80 -9.45
C GLN A 138 -31.10 -6.73 -8.32
N LYS A 139 -30.80 -8.00 -8.64
CA LYS A 139 -30.34 -8.95 -7.62
C LYS A 139 -29.01 -8.54 -6.96
N TYR A 140 -28.12 -7.84 -7.68
CA TYR A 140 -26.90 -7.30 -7.07
C TYR A 140 -27.22 -6.19 -6.06
N SER A 141 -28.34 -5.47 -6.21
CA SER A 141 -28.76 -4.43 -5.27
C SER A 141 -29.07 -5.02 -3.91
N GLU A 142 -29.69 -6.21 -3.87
CA GLU A 142 -29.99 -6.94 -2.64
C GLU A 142 -28.70 -7.32 -1.89
N VAL A 143 -27.70 -7.87 -2.59
CA VAL A 143 -26.42 -8.26 -1.98
C VAL A 143 -25.64 -7.06 -1.47
N ILE A 144 -25.62 -5.95 -2.23
CA ILE A 144 -25.02 -4.69 -1.75
C ILE A 144 -25.73 -4.23 -0.46
N ALA A 145 -27.08 -4.28 -0.43
CA ALA A 145 -27.86 -3.83 0.71
C ALA A 145 -27.59 -4.59 2.02
N GLU A 146 -27.13 -5.84 1.97
CA GLU A 146 -26.83 -6.65 3.16
C GLU A 146 -25.68 -6.08 4.01
N SER A 147 -24.74 -5.39 3.38
CA SER A 147 -23.53 -4.86 4.04
C SER A 147 -23.29 -3.37 3.83
N TYR A 148 -24.09 -2.70 3.01
CA TYR A 148 -23.99 -1.26 2.77
C TYR A 148 -24.36 -0.45 4.02
N THR A 149 -23.47 0.44 4.42
CA THR A 149 -23.60 1.26 5.63
C THR A 149 -23.66 2.75 5.33
N ALA A 150 -23.97 3.55 6.35
CA ALA A 150 -23.86 5.01 6.27
C ALA A 150 -22.42 5.50 6.01
N ILE A 151 -21.41 4.73 6.44
CA ILE A 151 -20.00 5.04 6.19
C ILE A 151 -19.69 4.86 4.69
N ASP A 152 -20.21 3.82 4.05
CA ASP A 152 -20.07 3.62 2.60
C ASP A 152 -20.78 4.74 1.82
N GLN A 153 -21.97 5.15 2.28
CA GLN A 153 -22.67 6.29 1.70
C GLN A 153 -21.83 7.57 1.72
N LEU A 154 -21.12 7.83 2.82
CA LEU A 154 -20.22 8.97 2.92
C LEU A 154 -18.99 8.79 2.03
N LEU A 155 -18.35 7.63 2.04
CA LEU A 155 -17.21 7.29 1.18
C LEU A 155 -17.48 7.59 -0.29
N TYR A 156 -18.64 7.18 -0.81
CA TYR A 156 -19.02 7.33 -2.22
C TYR A 156 -19.66 8.68 -2.55
N SER A 157 -20.12 9.42 -1.55
CA SER A 157 -20.69 10.76 -1.75
C SER A 157 -19.61 11.83 -1.91
N GLY A 158 -19.97 12.95 -2.53
CA GLY A 158 -19.05 14.06 -2.81
C GLY A 158 -18.53 14.07 -4.24
N GLU A 159 -17.62 14.99 -4.51
CA GLU A 159 -16.94 15.11 -5.80
C GLU A 159 -15.75 14.15 -5.86
N VAL A 160 -15.55 13.54 -7.03
CA VAL A 160 -14.40 12.67 -7.27
C VAL A 160 -13.11 13.49 -7.10
N PRO A 161 -12.18 13.09 -6.23
CA PRO A 161 -10.96 13.86 -6.00
C PRO A 161 -10.05 13.88 -7.23
N GLU A 162 -9.37 15.00 -7.44
CA GLU A 162 -8.30 15.11 -8.43
C GLU A 162 -6.99 14.52 -7.88
N LEU A 163 -6.45 13.51 -8.54
CA LEU A 163 -5.23 12.84 -8.13
C LEU A 163 -4.01 13.40 -8.86
N GLY A 164 -3.29 14.31 -8.20
CA GLY A 164 -2.01 14.89 -8.64
C GLY A 164 -0.87 13.86 -8.74
N GLN A 165 0.36 14.31 -8.98
CA GLN A 165 1.51 13.41 -9.09
C GLN A 165 1.95 12.89 -7.74
N ASN A 166 2.10 13.79 -6.76
CA ASN A 166 2.45 13.44 -5.39
C ASN A 166 1.17 13.41 -4.53
N ILE A 167 0.84 12.24 -4.00
CA ILE A 167 -0.41 12.01 -3.25
C ILE A 167 -0.08 11.56 -1.83
N LEU A 168 -0.68 12.20 -0.84
CA LEU A 168 -0.79 11.69 0.52
C LEU A 168 -2.24 11.29 0.74
N VAL A 169 -2.46 10.02 1.08
CA VAL A 169 -3.75 9.50 1.56
C VAL A 169 -3.61 9.30 3.05
N ASP A 170 -4.25 10.16 3.82
CA ASP A 170 -4.20 10.21 5.28
C ASP A 170 -5.47 9.54 5.85
N PHE A 171 -5.26 8.44 6.58
CA PHE A 171 -6.30 7.72 7.30
C PHE A 171 -6.19 7.88 8.83
N GLY A 172 -5.35 8.78 9.35
CA GLY A 172 -5.13 8.91 10.80
C GLY A 172 -6.40 9.25 11.59
N ASP A 173 -7.38 9.87 10.93
CA ASP A 173 -8.70 10.21 11.47
C ASP A 173 -9.81 9.20 11.07
N ALA A 174 -9.48 8.07 10.43
CA ALA A 174 -10.43 7.02 10.06
C ALA A 174 -10.41 5.89 11.09
N HIS A 175 -11.43 5.81 11.94
CA HIS A 175 -11.51 4.78 12.99
C HIS A 175 -12.19 3.50 12.50
N SER A 176 -12.82 3.51 11.32
CA SER A 176 -13.37 2.32 10.68
C SER A 176 -12.34 1.61 9.80
N ILE A 177 -11.93 0.41 10.20
CA ILE A 177 -11.01 -0.42 9.40
C ILE A 177 -11.59 -0.82 8.03
N THR A 178 -12.92 -0.95 7.94
CA THR A 178 -13.63 -1.20 6.69
C THR A 178 -13.55 0.00 5.75
N LEU A 179 -13.71 1.22 6.27
CA LEU A 179 -13.54 2.45 5.50
C LEU A 179 -12.12 2.54 4.93
N VAL A 180 -11.11 2.34 5.78
CA VAL A 180 -9.69 2.33 5.38
C VAL A 180 -9.44 1.30 4.28
N GLY A 181 -9.93 0.07 4.46
CA GLY A 181 -9.80 -1.00 3.47
C GLY A 181 -10.44 -0.68 2.12
N ASN A 182 -11.69 -0.19 2.14
CA ASN A 182 -12.45 0.15 0.93
C ASN A 182 -11.79 1.32 0.18
N ALA A 183 -11.49 2.41 0.89
CA ALA A 183 -10.82 3.57 0.32
C ALA A 183 -9.42 3.22 -0.22
N PHE A 184 -8.66 2.39 0.50
CA PHE A 184 -7.37 1.90 0.05
C PHE A 184 -7.48 1.09 -1.24
N LEU A 185 -8.42 0.15 -1.35
CA LEU A 185 -8.62 -0.63 -2.58
C LEU A 185 -8.91 0.28 -3.79
N ILE A 186 -9.84 1.22 -3.63
CA ILE A 186 -10.25 2.15 -4.69
C ILE A 186 -9.07 3.01 -5.15
N LEU A 187 -8.34 3.61 -4.21
CA LEU A 187 -7.21 4.47 -4.51
C LEU A 187 -6.00 3.67 -5.03
N ALA A 188 -5.77 2.46 -4.53
CA ALA A 188 -4.74 1.56 -5.03
C ALA A 188 -4.99 1.22 -6.50
N ALA A 189 -6.23 0.92 -6.89
CA ALA A 189 -6.61 0.71 -8.28
C ALA A 189 -6.38 1.96 -9.15
N ALA A 190 -6.74 3.14 -8.64
CA ALA A 190 -6.56 4.41 -9.34
C ALA A 190 -5.09 4.77 -9.63
N VAL A 191 -4.15 4.28 -8.81
CA VAL A 191 -2.72 4.59 -8.94
C VAL A 191 -1.89 3.39 -9.44
N GLU A 192 -2.50 2.21 -9.61
CA GLU A 192 -1.82 0.96 -9.95
C GLU A 192 -0.92 1.12 -11.17
N LYS A 193 -1.45 1.72 -12.24
CA LYS A 193 -0.76 1.81 -13.55
C LYS A 193 0.30 2.92 -13.61
N ARG A 194 0.47 3.71 -12.54
CA ARG A 194 1.45 4.81 -12.51
C ARG A 194 2.88 4.28 -12.58
N LYS A 195 3.72 4.97 -13.36
CA LYS A 195 5.14 4.66 -13.57
C LYS A 195 6.00 5.80 -13.05
N LYS A 196 7.26 5.50 -12.76
CA LYS A 196 8.21 6.47 -12.17
C LYS A 196 7.69 7.04 -10.85
N VAL A 197 7.19 6.13 -10.01
CA VAL A 197 6.51 6.43 -8.75
C VAL A 197 7.09 5.57 -7.63
N MET A 198 7.24 6.17 -6.45
CA MET A 198 7.43 5.44 -5.20
C MET A 198 6.08 5.38 -4.48
N VAL A 199 5.67 4.16 -4.10
CA VAL A 199 4.46 3.92 -3.32
C VAL A 199 4.88 3.53 -1.91
N GLY A 200 4.43 4.28 -0.92
CA GLY A 200 4.63 4.02 0.50
C GLY A 200 3.35 3.53 1.15
N LEU A 201 3.42 2.43 1.89
CA LEU A 201 2.34 1.96 2.75
C LEU A 201 2.85 2.10 4.19
N ASN A 202 2.41 3.13 4.92
CA ASN A 202 2.71 3.28 6.33
C ASN A 202 1.78 2.39 7.15
N ASP A 203 2.34 1.73 8.15
CA ASP A 203 1.66 0.72 8.98
C ASP A 203 0.72 -0.20 8.20
N ALA A 204 1.31 -0.86 7.19
CA ALA A 204 0.61 -1.67 6.22
C ALA A 204 -0.11 -2.90 6.82
N ALA A 205 0.18 -3.28 8.06
CA ALA A 205 -0.53 -4.36 8.75
C ALA A 205 -2.03 -4.05 8.87
N VAL A 206 -2.39 -2.79 9.12
CA VAL A 206 -3.78 -2.33 9.19
C VAL A 206 -4.54 -2.65 7.89
N LEU A 207 -3.87 -2.49 6.74
CA LEU A 207 -4.44 -2.75 5.42
C LEU A 207 -4.68 -4.24 5.15
N THR A 208 -4.18 -5.15 5.99
CA THR A 208 -4.33 -6.60 5.76
C THR A 208 -5.55 -7.21 6.45
N TYR A 209 -6.22 -6.48 7.34
CA TYR A 209 -7.31 -7.02 8.15
C TYR A 209 -8.67 -7.10 7.45
N THR A 210 -8.82 -6.49 6.27
CA THR A 210 -10.08 -6.50 5.51
C THR A 210 -9.88 -7.14 4.15
N THR A 211 -10.95 -7.72 3.59
CA THR A 211 -10.94 -8.29 2.23
C THR A 211 -10.53 -7.25 1.20
N ALA A 212 -11.09 -6.03 1.28
CA ALA A 212 -10.75 -4.93 0.39
C ALA A 212 -9.27 -4.54 0.51
N GLY A 213 -8.76 -4.41 1.74
CA GLY A 213 -7.36 -4.09 1.98
C GLY A 213 -6.39 -5.15 1.45
N GLY A 214 -6.70 -6.42 1.71
CA GLY A 214 -5.97 -7.57 1.17
C GLY A 214 -5.99 -7.66 -0.35
N ALA A 215 -7.07 -7.22 -1.00
CA ALA A 215 -7.18 -7.14 -2.45
C ALA A 215 -6.40 -5.94 -3.04
N GLY A 216 -6.30 -4.83 -2.32
CA GLY A 216 -5.56 -3.63 -2.74
C GLY A 216 -4.04 -3.82 -2.69
N LEU A 217 -3.53 -4.56 -1.70
CA LEU A 217 -2.09 -4.77 -1.49
C LEU A 217 -1.38 -5.34 -2.73
N PRO A 218 -1.87 -6.41 -3.39
CA PRO A 218 -1.27 -6.92 -4.62
C PRO A 218 -1.20 -5.92 -5.76
N LEU A 219 -2.13 -4.96 -5.88
CA LEU A 219 -2.12 -3.95 -6.95
C LEU A 219 -0.84 -3.11 -6.88
N LEU A 220 -0.40 -2.79 -5.66
CA LEU A 220 0.75 -1.91 -5.41
C LEU A 220 2.05 -2.69 -5.19
N THR A 221 1.99 -3.94 -4.77
CA THR A 221 3.18 -4.75 -4.41
C THR A 221 3.62 -5.73 -5.49
N LYS A 222 2.78 -6.01 -6.51
CA LYS A 222 3.22 -6.71 -7.72
C LYS A 222 4.36 -5.94 -8.40
N PRO A 223 5.42 -6.61 -8.88
CA PRO A 223 6.51 -5.92 -9.56
C PRO A 223 6.02 -5.16 -10.81
N ALA A 224 6.27 -3.86 -10.86
CA ALA A 224 5.98 -3.01 -12.02
C ALA A 224 7.21 -2.20 -12.42
N LEU A 225 7.41 -2.02 -13.73
CA LEU A 225 8.55 -1.29 -14.27
C LEU A 225 8.52 0.18 -13.79
N LYS A 226 9.65 0.69 -13.30
CA LYS A 226 9.79 2.05 -12.77
C LYS A 226 8.88 2.36 -11.57
N ARG A 227 8.35 1.35 -10.88
CA ARG A 227 7.75 1.50 -9.54
C ARG A 227 8.74 1.02 -8.48
N ALA A 228 8.72 1.66 -7.33
CA ALA A 228 9.33 1.16 -6.10
C ALA A 228 8.25 1.20 -5.03
N THR A 229 7.99 0.08 -4.37
CA THR A 229 6.98 0.00 -3.32
C THR A 229 7.69 -0.22 -1.99
N VAL A 230 7.33 0.53 -0.97
CA VAL A 230 7.87 0.40 0.38
C VAL A 230 6.71 0.10 1.31
N ILE A 231 6.78 -1.05 1.97
CA ILE A 231 5.80 -1.51 2.95
C ILE A 231 6.43 -1.29 4.31
N ALA A 232 6.03 -0.26 5.04
CA ALA A 232 6.49 0.00 6.39
C ALA A 232 5.45 -0.51 7.38
N SER A 233 5.88 -1.23 8.41
CA SER A 233 4.97 -1.77 9.41
C SER A 233 5.66 -2.01 10.74
N GLU A 234 4.93 -1.76 11.83
CA GLU A 234 5.39 -2.18 13.16
C GLU A 234 5.11 -3.66 13.40
N TYR A 235 4.11 -4.21 12.75
CA TYR A 235 3.76 -5.62 12.86
C TYR A 235 4.25 -6.39 11.64
N ALA A 236 4.57 -7.67 11.83
CA ALA A 236 4.99 -8.56 10.76
C ALA A 236 3.98 -9.71 10.56
N PRO A 237 2.73 -9.43 10.17
CA PRO A 237 1.76 -10.48 9.89
C PRO A 237 2.19 -11.29 8.66
N ASP A 238 1.79 -12.55 8.60
CA ASP A 238 2.10 -13.48 7.50
C ASP A 238 1.76 -12.90 6.13
N SER A 239 0.65 -12.15 6.04
CA SER A 239 0.20 -11.45 4.83
C SER A 239 1.27 -10.52 4.27
N LEU A 240 2.03 -9.81 5.11
CA LEU A 240 3.13 -8.95 4.68
C LEU A 240 4.44 -9.73 4.49
N LEU A 241 4.72 -10.70 5.36
CA LEU A 241 5.93 -11.52 5.26
C LEU A 241 6.00 -12.30 3.94
N ASN A 242 4.85 -12.82 3.48
CA ASN A 242 4.70 -13.57 2.25
C ASN A 242 4.80 -12.71 0.97
N ILE A 243 4.77 -11.38 1.08
CA ILE A 243 5.02 -10.51 -0.06
C ILE A 243 6.48 -10.65 -0.49
N SER A 244 6.68 -10.92 -1.79
CA SER A 244 8.01 -11.08 -2.37
C SER A 244 8.80 -9.76 -2.34
N GLY A 245 10.06 -9.83 -1.92
CA GLY A 245 10.96 -8.69 -1.89
C GLY A 245 11.92 -8.74 -0.70
N PRO A 246 12.95 -7.88 -0.69
CA PRO A 246 13.89 -7.81 0.42
C PRO A 246 13.22 -7.18 1.66
N VAL A 247 13.88 -7.38 2.79
CA VAL A 247 13.47 -6.82 4.08
C VAL A 247 14.56 -5.90 4.61
N LEU A 248 14.17 -4.71 5.06
CA LEU A 248 14.94 -3.89 5.97
C LEU A 248 14.35 -4.09 7.38
N LEU A 249 15.05 -4.85 8.20
CA LEU A 249 14.72 -5.07 9.61
C LEU A 249 15.41 -4.00 10.45
N LEU A 250 14.63 -3.20 11.15
CA LEU A 250 15.10 -2.17 12.07
C LEU A 250 15.03 -2.70 13.51
N TYR A 251 15.39 -1.87 14.48
CA TYR A 251 15.18 -2.17 15.90
C TYR A 251 13.73 -2.64 16.16
N HIS A 252 13.61 -3.79 16.83
CA HIS A 252 12.34 -4.47 17.09
C HIS A 252 12.50 -5.46 18.26
N ASP A 253 11.38 -5.95 18.77
CA ASP A 253 11.29 -7.05 19.72
C ASP A 253 12.00 -8.33 19.21
N PRO A 254 12.80 -9.01 20.06
CA PRO A 254 13.56 -10.19 19.66
C PRO A 254 12.73 -11.31 19.02
N ASP A 255 11.50 -11.55 19.50
CA ASP A 255 10.66 -12.63 18.99
C ASP A 255 10.16 -12.31 17.58
N VAL A 256 9.76 -11.05 17.36
CA VAL A 256 9.35 -10.57 16.03
C VAL A 256 10.54 -10.55 15.07
N GLN A 257 11.73 -10.13 15.52
CA GLN A 257 12.95 -10.19 14.69
C GLN A 257 13.26 -11.63 14.27
N SER A 258 13.16 -12.58 15.21
CA SER A 258 13.41 -14.00 14.92
C SER A 258 12.43 -14.53 13.87
N MET A 259 11.14 -14.21 14.01
CA MET A 259 10.10 -14.57 13.04
C MET A 259 10.38 -13.97 11.66
N ILE A 260 10.80 -12.70 11.58
CA ILE A 260 11.17 -12.05 10.32
C ILE A 260 12.37 -12.75 9.68
N TYR A 261 13.42 -13.05 10.43
CA TYR A 261 14.57 -13.79 9.92
C TYR A 261 14.16 -15.17 9.35
N GLU A 262 13.34 -15.89 10.10
CA GLU A 262 12.84 -17.21 9.71
C GLU A 262 11.99 -17.16 8.45
N ALA A 263 11.02 -16.24 8.37
CA ALA A 263 10.18 -16.05 7.19
C ALA A 263 10.98 -15.70 5.93
N ASN A 264 12.12 -15.02 6.10
CA ASN A 264 13.03 -14.71 5.00
C ASN A 264 14.05 -15.83 4.71
N GLY A 265 13.98 -16.96 5.42
CA GLY A 265 14.82 -18.14 5.23
C GLY A 265 16.24 -17.99 5.74
N VAL A 266 16.53 -16.98 6.57
CA VAL A 266 17.87 -16.75 7.11
C VAL A 266 18.23 -17.93 8.02
N PRO A 267 19.35 -18.63 7.81
CA PRO A 267 19.71 -19.80 8.61
C PRO A 267 19.94 -19.42 10.07
N PRO A 268 19.68 -20.33 11.03
CA PRO A 268 19.99 -20.08 12.43
C PRO A 268 21.50 -19.86 12.63
N GLY A 269 21.86 -19.08 13.65
CA GLY A 269 23.25 -18.80 14.00
C GLY A 269 23.67 -17.35 13.73
N PRO A 270 24.97 -17.11 13.43
CA PRO A 270 25.55 -15.75 13.44
C PRO A 270 24.96 -14.73 12.46
N MET A 271 24.16 -15.18 11.49
CA MET A 271 23.45 -14.31 10.55
C MET A 271 22.19 -13.68 11.14
N ARG A 272 21.54 -14.33 12.12
CA ARG A 272 20.38 -13.80 12.85
C ARG A 272 20.85 -12.91 14.02
N ARG A 273 21.55 -11.83 13.69
CA ARG A 273 22.02 -10.88 14.73
C ARG A 273 20.85 -10.03 15.22
N HIS A 274 20.82 -9.78 16.52
CA HIS A 274 19.88 -8.83 17.09
C HIS A 274 20.19 -7.42 16.55
N VAL A 275 19.17 -6.75 16.01
CA VAL A 275 19.31 -5.39 15.49
C VAL A 275 19.06 -4.42 16.63
N LEU A 276 20.08 -3.64 17.00
CA LEU A 276 19.99 -2.66 18.08
C LEU A 276 19.33 -1.35 17.62
N LYS A 277 18.96 -0.50 18.58
CA LYS A 277 18.44 0.85 18.31
C LYS A 277 19.45 1.67 17.50
N GLY A 278 18.99 2.26 16.39
CA GLY A 278 19.85 2.98 15.45
C GLY A 278 20.56 2.09 14.42
N GLN A 279 20.35 0.76 14.44
CA GLN A 279 20.88 -0.16 13.44
C GLN A 279 19.77 -0.69 12.53
N GLY A 280 20.17 -1.18 11.35
CA GLY A 280 19.32 -1.90 10.42
C GLY A 280 20.02 -3.14 9.87
N ALA A 281 19.23 -4.18 9.60
CA ALA A 281 19.64 -5.37 8.88
C ALA A 281 18.90 -5.44 7.54
N PHE A 282 19.62 -5.38 6.42
CA PHE A 282 19.08 -5.56 5.09
C PHE A 282 19.21 -7.03 4.68
N ILE A 283 18.07 -7.69 4.55
CA ILE A 283 17.92 -9.10 4.20
C ILE A 283 17.45 -9.18 2.75
N TYR A 284 18.23 -9.80 1.88
CA TYR A 284 17.86 -9.98 0.49
C TYR A 284 18.36 -11.32 -0.04
N ARG A 285 17.69 -11.82 -1.08
CA ARG A 285 18.04 -13.08 -1.73
C ARG A 285 18.72 -12.80 -3.06
N THR A 286 19.75 -13.57 -3.33
CA THR A 286 20.35 -13.74 -4.67
C THR A 286 20.01 -15.15 -5.15
N PRO A 287 20.21 -15.48 -6.44
CA PRO A 287 20.01 -16.85 -6.92
C PRO A 287 20.82 -17.91 -6.16
N GLU A 288 21.93 -17.51 -5.53
CA GLU A 288 22.91 -18.42 -4.92
C GLU A 288 22.80 -18.47 -3.39
N THR A 289 22.40 -17.38 -2.74
CA THR A 289 22.40 -17.28 -1.28
C THR A 289 21.43 -16.22 -0.73
N ILE A 290 21.21 -16.27 0.58
CA ILE A 290 20.55 -15.24 1.37
C ILE A 290 21.63 -14.38 2.02
N ASN A 291 21.53 -13.06 1.85
CA ASN A 291 22.46 -12.10 2.44
C ASN A 291 21.77 -11.34 3.57
N VAL A 292 22.52 -11.08 4.63
CA VAL A 292 22.12 -10.21 5.74
C VAL A 292 23.24 -9.21 5.96
N GLU A 293 22.98 -7.96 5.64
CA GLU A 293 23.91 -6.85 5.86
C GLU A 293 23.44 -6.04 7.05
N LEU A 294 24.28 -5.86 8.07
CA LEU A 294 23.97 -5.10 9.28
C LEU A 294 24.77 -3.80 9.27
N GLY A 295 24.16 -2.68 9.63
CA GLY A 295 24.86 -1.38 9.71
C GLY A 295 24.11 -0.31 10.47
N GLU A 296 24.71 0.88 10.55
CA GLU A 296 24.17 2.04 11.27
C GLU A 296 23.29 2.91 10.37
N LEU A 297 22.10 3.21 10.86
CA LEU A 297 21.11 4.00 10.13
C LEU A 297 21.44 5.50 10.20
N HIS A 298 21.10 6.22 9.13
CA HIS A 298 21.14 7.68 9.07
C HIS A 298 19.76 8.31 8.83
N ILE A 299 18.71 7.69 9.39
CA ILE A 299 17.30 8.08 9.22
C ILE A 299 16.69 8.70 10.48
#